data_AF-A0A7K2LWT4-F1
#
_entry.id   AF-A0A7K2LWT4-F1
#
_cell.length_a   1.000
_cell.length_b   1.000
_cell.length_c   1.000
_cell.angle_alpha   90.00
_cell.angle_beta   90.00
_cell.angle_gamma   90.00
#
_symmetry.space_group_name_H-M   'P 1'
#
loop_
_entity.id
_entity.type
_entity.pdbx_description
1 polymer ?
#
loop_
_entity_poly.entity_id
_entity_poly.type
_entity_poly.pdbx_seq_one_letter_code
_entity_poly.pdbx_strand_id
1 'polypeptide(L)'
;MARFNTKTARPRSASSVATTGRALRTYEGGRGHERDARSELFLLAVSNMVSQQTFYESAGDRDDRFARLVRELAVADPSWTAGLLGWLRGEGNMRTASLVGAAEYVRARLTAGATDGPTGRQVVASVLQRPDEPGELLAYWTAAYGRNVPKPVKRGIADAVRRLYHPKSLLKYDTASKGYRFGDILNLVHASPDPAKPWQGELFRYALDRRHHPDTAVPPAALPLLTAHRELMALPVERRRAVV
;
A
#
# COMPACT_ATOMS: atom_id res chain seq x y z
N MET A 1 24.42 33.98 12.83
CA MET A 1 23.48 33.97 13.99
C MET A 1 23.01 32.54 14.24
N ALA A 2 22.97 32.10 15.50
CA ALA A 2 22.50 30.75 15.84
C ALA A 2 20.96 30.67 15.71
N ARG A 3 20.46 29.72 14.89
CA ARG A 3 19.01 29.51 14.64
C ARG A 3 18.26 28.89 15.82
N PHE A 4 18.94 28.07 16.61
CA PHE A 4 18.32 27.24 17.65
C PHE A 4 18.83 27.53 19.06
N ASN A 5 20.05 28.09 19.19
CA ASN A 5 20.67 28.40 20.47
C ASN A 5 20.46 29.88 20.80
N THR A 6 19.27 30.21 21.29
CA THR A 6 18.94 31.57 21.76
C THR A 6 18.47 31.53 23.21
N LYS A 7 18.77 32.59 23.97
CA LYS A 7 18.38 32.72 25.39
C LYS A 7 16.85 32.72 25.61
N THR A 8 16.07 32.91 24.55
CA THR A 8 14.60 32.94 24.57
C THR A 8 13.97 31.63 24.12
N ALA A 9 14.75 30.61 23.74
CA ALA A 9 14.24 29.30 23.38
C ALA A 9 13.52 28.69 24.59
N ARG A 10 12.21 28.51 24.48
CA ARG A 10 11.39 27.81 25.48
C ARG A 10 11.10 26.39 24.99
N PRO A 11 11.18 25.37 25.86
CA PRO A 11 10.78 24.02 25.49
C PRO A 11 9.30 24.01 25.10
N ARG A 12 8.98 23.25 24.06
CA ARG A 12 7.60 23.04 23.61
C ARG A 12 6.86 22.30 24.74
N SER A 13 5.79 22.89 25.26
CA SER A 13 5.11 22.39 26.47
C SER A 13 4.26 21.14 26.25
N ALA A 14 3.97 20.78 24.98
CA ALA A 14 3.16 19.61 24.66
C ALA A 14 3.68 18.88 23.42
N SER A 15 3.77 17.56 23.54
CA SER A 15 4.03 16.61 22.46
C SER A 15 2.70 16.03 21.97
N SER A 16 2.54 15.86 20.66
CA SER A 16 1.41 15.13 20.07
C SER A 16 1.48 13.61 20.31
N VAL A 17 2.67 13.11 20.67
CA VAL A 17 2.88 11.77 21.22
C VAL A 17 2.71 11.86 22.73
N ALA A 18 1.70 11.20 23.26
CA ALA A 18 1.32 11.19 24.66
C ALA A 18 1.50 9.82 25.32
N THR A 19 1.34 9.81 26.64
CA THR A 19 1.44 8.62 27.52
C THR A 19 0.21 8.55 28.40
N THR A 20 -0.18 7.36 28.84
CA THR A 20 -1.32 7.17 29.75
C THR A 20 -1.02 7.57 31.19
N GLY A 21 0.24 7.90 31.49
CA GLY A 21 0.75 8.12 32.85
C GLY A 21 1.11 6.83 33.59
N ARG A 22 0.71 5.65 33.08
CA ARG A 22 1.07 4.36 33.69
C ARG A 22 2.57 4.10 33.55
N ALA A 23 3.24 3.93 34.69
CA ALA A 23 4.65 3.57 34.72
C ALA A 23 4.83 2.08 34.38
N LEU A 24 5.77 1.79 33.50
CA LEU A 24 6.16 0.45 33.09
C LEU A 24 7.67 0.26 33.27
N ARG A 25 8.14 -0.97 33.05
CA ARG A 25 9.55 -1.30 32.95
C ARG A 25 9.88 -1.64 31.49
N THR A 26 11.04 -1.19 31.02
CA THR A 26 11.58 -1.66 29.73
C THR A 26 12.07 -3.11 29.87
N TYR A 27 12.44 -3.73 28.75
CA TYR A 27 13.03 -5.07 28.75
C TYR A 27 14.22 -5.19 29.71
N GLU A 28 15.12 -4.20 29.71
CA GLU A 28 16.29 -4.10 30.60
C GLU A 28 15.96 -3.56 32.01
N GLY A 29 14.69 -3.53 32.42
CA GLY A 29 14.27 -3.08 33.76
C GLY A 29 14.32 -1.56 34.00
N GLY A 30 14.64 -0.77 32.97
CA GLY A 30 14.62 0.69 33.02
C GLY A 30 13.20 1.25 33.23
N ARG A 31 13.07 2.48 33.73
CA ARG A 31 11.75 3.13 33.88
C ARG A 31 11.21 3.52 32.50
N GLY A 32 9.97 3.13 32.23
CA GLY A 32 9.23 3.50 31.02
C GLY A 32 7.83 3.99 31.35
N HIS A 33 7.14 4.51 30.33
CA HIS A 33 5.74 4.93 30.42
C HIS A 33 4.95 4.32 29.27
N GLU A 34 3.75 3.86 29.58
CA GLU A 34 2.83 3.36 28.57
C GLU A 34 2.34 4.50 27.67
N ARG A 35 2.28 4.21 26.36
CA ARG A 35 1.75 5.13 25.36
C ARG A 35 0.26 4.89 25.17
N ASP A 36 -0.48 5.94 24.85
CA ASP A 36 -1.84 5.74 24.33
C ASP A 36 -1.78 5.08 22.93
N ALA A 37 -2.89 4.47 22.51
CA ALA A 37 -2.94 3.69 21.28
C ALA A 37 -2.57 4.50 20.03
N ARG A 38 -2.98 5.77 19.92
CA ARG A 38 -2.64 6.62 18.77
C ARG A 38 -1.14 6.90 18.72
N SER A 39 -0.57 7.27 19.86
CA SER A 39 0.85 7.55 20.01
C SER A 39 1.73 6.33 19.76
N GLU A 40 1.30 5.16 20.26
CA GLU A 40 1.97 3.90 20.02
C GLU A 40 1.90 3.50 18.55
N LEU A 41 0.72 3.53 17.94
CA LEU A 41 0.55 3.18 16.53
C LEU A 41 1.37 4.10 15.64
N PHE A 42 1.35 5.42 15.88
CA PHE A 42 2.12 6.37 15.07
C PHE A 42 3.63 6.03 15.10
N LEU A 43 4.22 5.89 16.29
CA LEU A 43 5.64 5.60 16.43
C LEU A 43 6.02 4.23 15.87
N LEU A 44 5.15 3.25 16.08
CA LEU A 44 5.33 1.92 15.51
C LEU A 44 5.30 2.00 13.97
N ALA A 45 4.29 2.67 13.39
CA ALA A 45 4.09 2.73 11.95
C ALA A 45 5.23 3.44 11.19
N VAL A 46 5.76 4.54 11.72
CA VAL A 46 6.87 5.28 11.08
C VAL A 46 8.22 4.57 11.18
N SER A 47 8.30 3.56 12.03
CA SER A 47 9.50 2.72 12.21
C SER A 47 9.24 1.25 11.87
N ASN A 48 8.08 0.91 11.30
CA ASN A 48 7.75 -0.47 10.95
C ASN A 48 8.20 -0.75 9.52
N MET A 49 9.33 -1.44 9.40
CA MET A 49 9.81 -2.06 8.17
C MET A 49 9.40 -3.55 8.15
N VAL A 50 8.10 -3.83 8.32
CA VAL A 50 7.40 -5.14 8.34
C VAL A 50 8.29 -6.34 8.01
N SER A 51 8.24 -7.38 8.85
CA SER A 51 9.15 -8.55 8.85
C SER A 51 10.61 -8.26 9.29
N GLN A 52 10.94 -7.06 9.76
CA GLN A 52 12.24 -6.75 10.35
C GLN A 52 12.24 -6.88 11.88
N GLN A 53 13.22 -7.63 12.39
CA GLN A 53 13.47 -7.74 13.82
C GLN A 53 14.15 -6.47 14.36
N THR A 54 13.84 -6.12 15.61
CA THR A 54 14.58 -5.10 16.35
C THR A 54 15.32 -5.74 17.52
N PHE A 55 16.25 -5.01 18.14
CA PHE A 55 17.12 -5.56 19.20
C PHE A 55 16.36 -6.22 20.37
N TYR A 56 15.12 -5.79 20.66
CA TYR A 56 14.32 -6.29 21.79
C TYR A 56 12.95 -6.89 21.40
N GLU A 57 12.61 -6.95 20.10
CA GLU A 57 11.29 -7.41 19.65
C GLU A 57 11.44 -8.21 18.35
N SER A 58 10.82 -9.39 18.31
CA SER A 58 10.79 -10.20 17.09
C SER A 58 9.95 -9.51 16.01
N ALA A 59 10.20 -9.85 14.75
CA ALA A 59 9.44 -9.30 13.64
C ALA A 59 7.94 -9.65 13.73
N GLY A 60 7.62 -10.88 14.15
CA GLY A 60 6.25 -11.35 14.29
C GLY A 60 5.47 -10.60 15.37
N ASP A 61 6.04 -10.48 16.57
CA ASP A 61 5.38 -9.79 17.68
C ASP A 61 5.11 -8.31 17.35
N ARG A 62 6.06 -7.69 16.63
CA ARG A 62 5.96 -6.30 16.20
C ARG A 62 4.85 -6.09 15.17
N ASP A 63 4.75 -6.99 14.19
CA ASP A 63 3.72 -6.95 13.16
C ASP A 63 2.33 -7.25 13.74
N ASP A 64 2.23 -8.18 14.68
CA ASP A 64 0.99 -8.49 15.41
C ASP A 64 0.52 -7.29 16.25
N ARG A 65 1.45 -6.61 16.92
CA ARG A 65 1.15 -5.39 17.67
C ARG A 65 0.68 -4.25 16.76
N PHE A 66 1.33 -4.07 15.61
CA PHE A 66 0.90 -3.10 14.60
C PHE A 66 -0.52 -3.40 14.12
N ALA A 67 -0.78 -4.65 13.71
CA ALA A 67 -2.08 -5.07 13.24
C ALA A 67 -3.18 -4.86 14.31
N ARG A 68 -2.91 -5.27 15.56
CA ARG A 68 -3.85 -5.09 16.68
C ARG A 68 -4.22 -3.62 16.90
N LEU A 69 -3.23 -2.72 16.97
CA LEU A 69 -3.46 -1.29 17.15
C LEU A 69 -4.24 -0.68 15.98
N VAL A 70 -3.93 -1.07 14.74
CA VAL A 70 -4.70 -0.64 13.57
C VAL A 70 -6.15 -1.11 13.67
N ARG A 71 -6.39 -2.38 14.02
CA ARG A 71 -7.75 -2.93 14.11
C ARG A 71 -8.58 -2.23 15.19
N GLU A 72 -7.98 -1.98 16.36
CA GLU A 72 -8.62 -1.26 17.46
C GLU A 72 -9.03 0.15 17.02
N LEU A 73 -8.09 0.94 16.51
CA LEU A 73 -8.33 2.32 16.12
C LEU A 73 -9.15 2.44 14.83
N ALA A 74 -9.16 1.43 13.97
CA ALA A 74 -10.04 1.41 12.80
C ALA A 74 -11.53 1.41 13.18
N VAL A 75 -11.87 0.90 14.37
CA VAL A 75 -13.25 0.90 14.89
C VAL A 75 -13.47 2.07 15.85
N ALA A 76 -12.54 2.33 16.77
CA ALA A 76 -12.69 3.38 17.78
C ALA A 76 -12.48 4.80 17.21
N ASP A 77 -11.64 4.94 16.19
CA ASP A 77 -11.30 6.23 15.56
C ASP A 77 -10.99 6.07 14.06
N PRO A 78 -12.03 5.76 13.26
CA PRO A 78 -11.87 5.41 11.86
C PRO A 78 -11.29 6.55 11.01
N SER A 79 -11.59 7.80 11.35
CA SER A 79 -11.15 8.99 10.61
C SER A 79 -9.66 9.27 10.81
N TRP A 80 -9.20 9.22 12.06
CA TRP A 80 -7.77 9.41 12.35
C TRP A 80 -6.94 8.27 11.76
N THR A 81 -7.40 7.02 11.90
CA THR A 81 -6.67 5.85 11.38
C THR A 81 -6.56 5.89 9.86
N ALA A 82 -7.64 6.23 9.16
CA ALA A 82 -7.61 6.43 7.71
C ALA A 82 -6.65 7.56 7.29
N GLY A 83 -6.65 8.67 8.05
CA GLY A 83 -5.73 9.80 7.84
C GLY A 83 -4.26 9.39 8.03
N LEU A 84 -3.95 8.64 9.09
CA LEU A 84 -2.62 8.11 9.34
C LEU A 84 -2.15 7.22 8.18
N LEU A 85 -2.97 6.26 7.74
CA LEU A 85 -2.59 5.34 6.65
C LEU A 85 -2.37 6.07 5.33
N GLY A 86 -3.21 7.06 5.01
CA GLY A 86 -3.02 7.92 3.84
C GLY A 86 -1.72 8.73 3.92
N TRP A 87 -1.43 9.33 5.08
CA TRP A 87 -0.21 10.10 5.33
C TRP A 87 1.05 9.22 5.27
N LEU A 88 1.01 8.04 5.90
CA LEU A 88 2.11 7.06 5.86
C LEU A 88 2.47 6.74 4.42
N ARG A 89 1.48 6.53 3.54
CA ARG A 89 1.77 6.26 2.13
C ARG A 89 2.27 7.50 1.40
N GLY A 90 1.69 8.66 1.66
CA GLY A 90 2.06 9.92 1.03
C GLY A 90 3.36 10.48 1.58
N GLU A 91 3.25 11.43 2.49
CA GLU A 91 4.38 12.18 3.06
C GLU A 91 5.33 11.30 3.90
N GLY A 92 4.80 10.31 4.60
CA GLY A 92 5.61 9.39 5.40
C GLY A 92 6.44 8.41 4.57
N ASN A 93 6.11 8.22 3.29
CA ASN A 93 6.77 7.30 2.36
C ASN A 93 6.92 5.84 2.87
N MET A 94 6.04 5.42 3.78
CA MET A 94 5.99 4.09 4.38
C MET A 94 5.07 3.18 3.56
N ARG A 95 5.62 2.49 2.56
CA ARG A 95 4.82 1.61 1.69
C ARG A 95 4.17 0.45 2.44
N THR A 96 4.96 -0.45 3.03
CA THR A 96 4.45 -1.73 3.52
C THR A 96 3.47 -1.56 4.68
N ALA A 97 3.82 -0.71 5.67
CA ALA A 97 2.94 -0.41 6.80
C ALA A 97 1.57 0.14 6.35
N SER A 98 1.55 0.98 5.30
CA SER A 98 0.29 1.53 4.77
C SER A 98 -0.59 0.46 4.13
N LEU A 99 -0.01 -0.47 3.36
CA LEU A 99 -0.76 -1.53 2.70
C LEU A 99 -1.33 -2.54 3.69
N VAL A 100 -0.48 -3.01 4.62
CA VAL A 100 -0.88 -3.91 5.71
C VAL A 100 -1.96 -3.22 6.55
N GLY A 101 -1.72 -1.99 7.00
CA GLY A 101 -2.67 -1.24 7.80
C GLY A 101 -4.02 -1.01 7.11
N ALA A 102 -4.05 -0.75 5.80
CA ALA A 102 -5.31 -0.65 5.07
C ALA A 102 -6.07 -1.97 5.02
N ALA A 103 -5.39 -3.11 4.86
CA ALA A 103 -6.04 -4.42 4.92
C ALA A 103 -6.60 -4.70 6.33
N GLU A 104 -5.81 -4.45 7.38
CA GLU A 104 -6.24 -4.59 8.78
C GLU A 104 -7.44 -3.69 9.12
N TYR A 105 -7.42 -2.44 8.63
CA TYR A 105 -8.52 -1.49 8.77
C TYR A 105 -9.82 -2.06 8.22
N VAL A 106 -9.79 -2.59 6.99
CA VAL A 106 -11.00 -3.18 6.39
C VAL A 106 -11.44 -4.43 7.14
N ARG A 107 -10.51 -5.30 7.54
CA ARG A 107 -10.83 -6.53 8.28
C ARG A 107 -11.54 -6.24 9.60
N ALA A 108 -11.01 -5.33 10.41
CA ALA A 108 -11.58 -4.96 11.70
C ALA A 108 -12.98 -4.40 11.54
N ARG A 109 -13.15 -3.45 10.61
CA ARG A 109 -14.42 -2.77 10.40
C ARG A 109 -15.52 -3.69 9.87
N LEU A 110 -15.17 -4.61 8.96
CA LEU A 110 -16.12 -5.63 8.52
C LEU A 110 -16.52 -6.58 9.65
N THR A 111 -15.56 -6.96 10.51
CA THR A 111 -15.82 -7.84 11.65
C THR A 111 -16.73 -7.16 12.68
N ALA A 112 -16.54 -5.85 12.90
CA ALA A 112 -17.34 -5.06 13.83
C ALA A 112 -18.70 -4.59 13.25
N GLY A 113 -18.96 -4.81 11.95
CA GLY A 113 -20.16 -4.27 11.29
C GLY A 113 -20.20 -2.73 11.23
N ALA A 114 -19.05 -2.06 11.36
CA ALA A 114 -18.97 -0.60 11.47
C ALA A 114 -19.13 0.08 10.10
N THR A 115 -20.07 1.03 9.99
CA THR A 115 -20.44 1.70 8.73
C THR A 115 -20.13 3.20 8.68
N ASP A 116 -19.75 3.80 9.80
CA ASP A 116 -19.46 5.23 9.97
C ASP A 116 -18.04 5.63 9.56
N GLY A 117 -17.75 6.91 9.31
CA GLY A 117 -16.40 7.35 8.92
C GLY A 117 -15.90 6.81 7.56
N PRO A 118 -14.58 6.89 7.27
CA PRO A 118 -14.04 6.57 5.94
C PRO A 118 -14.20 5.11 5.54
N THR A 119 -14.79 4.85 4.38
CA THR A 119 -15.06 3.48 3.94
C THR A 119 -13.78 2.71 3.64
N GLY A 120 -13.82 1.38 3.80
CA GLY A 120 -12.69 0.52 3.44
C GLY A 120 -12.24 0.65 1.98
N ARG A 121 -13.17 0.94 1.06
CA ARG A 121 -12.86 1.23 -0.35
C ARG A 121 -11.98 2.48 -0.48
N GLN A 122 -12.34 3.56 0.21
CA GLN A 122 -11.60 4.82 0.19
C GLN A 122 -10.19 4.66 0.79
N VAL A 123 -10.07 3.96 1.91
CA VAL A 123 -8.78 3.72 2.57
C VAL A 123 -7.86 2.86 1.72
N VAL A 124 -8.37 1.76 1.14
CA VAL A 124 -7.56 0.93 0.22
C VAL A 124 -7.12 1.73 -1.00
N ALA A 125 -8.01 2.53 -1.60
CA ALA A 125 -7.67 3.34 -2.76
C ALA A 125 -6.63 4.44 -2.45
N SER A 126 -6.60 4.99 -1.23
CA SER A 126 -5.70 6.08 -0.86
C SER A 126 -4.25 5.61 -0.63
N VAL A 127 -4.07 4.39 -0.13
CA VAL A 127 -2.73 3.82 0.14
C VAL A 127 -2.07 3.18 -1.08
N LEU A 128 -2.81 2.99 -2.17
CA LEU A 128 -2.29 2.44 -3.42
C LEU A 128 -1.81 3.58 -4.32
N GLN A 129 -0.50 3.79 -4.41
CA GLN A 129 0.11 4.87 -5.20
C GLN A 129 1.13 4.39 -6.23
N ARG A 130 1.53 3.12 -6.21
CA ARG A 130 2.44 2.52 -7.20
C ARG A 130 1.77 1.33 -7.93
N PRO A 131 2.01 1.13 -9.23
CA PRO A 131 1.28 0.13 -10.02
C PRO A 131 1.45 -1.35 -9.59
N ASP A 132 2.49 -1.69 -8.84
CA ASP A 132 2.70 -3.04 -8.28
C ASP A 132 2.02 -3.25 -6.91
N GLU A 133 1.59 -2.19 -6.23
CA GLU A 133 0.98 -2.26 -4.89
C GLU A 133 -0.39 -2.96 -4.86
N PRO A 134 -1.25 -2.88 -5.89
CA PRO A 134 -2.46 -3.70 -5.97
C PRO A 134 -2.21 -5.19 -5.78
N GLY A 135 -1.15 -5.72 -6.39
CA GLY A 135 -0.77 -7.13 -6.26
C GLY A 135 -0.22 -7.45 -4.87
N GLU A 136 0.56 -6.53 -4.29
CA GLU A 136 1.10 -6.66 -2.94
C GLU A 136 -0.01 -6.73 -1.88
N LEU A 137 -1.01 -5.85 -1.98
CA LEU A 137 -2.14 -5.84 -1.05
C LEU A 137 -2.98 -7.12 -1.17
N LEU A 138 -3.17 -7.65 -2.40
CA LEU A 138 -3.81 -8.95 -2.61
C LEU A 138 -3.00 -10.11 -2.04
N ALA A 139 -1.67 -10.09 -2.21
CA ALA A 139 -0.79 -11.09 -1.63
C ALA A 139 -0.91 -11.10 -0.10
N TYR A 140 -0.82 -9.94 0.53
CA TYR A 140 -1.01 -9.81 1.98
C TYR A 140 -2.39 -10.33 2.41
N TRP A 141 -3.46 -9.85 1.77
CA TRP A 141 -4.82 -10.26 2.13
C TRP A 141 -5.01 -11.77 2.01
N THR A 142 -4.54 -12.36 0.91
CA THR A 142 -4.72 -13.80 0.66
C THR A 142 -3.88 -14.68 1.57
N ALA A 143 -2.70 -14.22 1.99
CA ALA A 143 -1.89 -14.89 3.01
C ALA A 143 -2.54 -14.81 4.40
N ALA A 144 -3.05 -13.64 4.80
CA ALA A 144 -3.61 -13.43 6.13
C ALA A 144 -5.05 -13.96 6.30
N TYR A 145 -5.87 -13.87 5.25
CA TYR A 145 -7.34 -14.07 5.34
C TYR A 145 -7.90 -15.04 4.29
N GLY A 146 -7.05 -15.63 3.45
CA GLY A 146 -7.46 -16.52 2.38
C GLY A 146 -8.03 -15.83 1.15
N ARG A 147 -8.49 -16.63 0.18
CA ARG A 147 -8.85 -16.16 -1.17
C ARG A 147 -10.15 -15.36 -1.28
N ASN A 148 -10.94 -15.31 -0.21
CA ASN A 148 -12.20 -14.57 -0.18
C ASN A 148 -11.93 -13.07 0.07
N VAL A 149 -11.60 -12.35 -1.00
CA VAL A 149 -11.35 -10.90 -0.96
C VAL A 149 -12.68 -10.13 -0.90
N PRO A 150 -12.94 -9.31 0.12
CA PRO A 150 -14.23 -8.65 0.30
C PRO A 150 -14.41 -7.47 -0.66
N LYS A 151 -15.67 -7.10 -0.89
CA LYS A 151 -16.07 -6.06 -1.85
C LYS A 151 -15.35 -4.71 -1.65
N PRO A 152 -15.18 -4.17 -0.43
CA PRO A 152 -14.46 -2.89 -0.25
C PRO A 152 -13.01 -2.95 -0.73
N VAL A 153 -12.31 -4.06 -0.49
CA VAL A 153 -10.93 -4.26 -0.94
C VAL A 153 -10.87 -4.35 -2.46
N LYS A 154 -11.71 -5.20 -3.08
CA LYS A 154 -11.77 -5.31 -4.55
C LYS A 154 -12.04 -3.96 -5.20
N ARG A 155 -13.03 -3.20 -4.70
CA ARG A 155 -13.39 -1.90 -5.26
C ARG A 155 -12.32 -0.84 -5.05
N GLY A 156 -11.63 -0.84 -3.91
CA GLY A 156 -10.52 0.09 -3.65
C GLY A 156 -9.32 -0.19 -4.56
N ILE A 157 -9.00 -1.47 -4.77
CA ILE A 157 -7.98 -1.86 -5.74
C ILE A 157 -8.41 -1.47 -7.17
N ALA A 158 -9.67 -1.71 -7.55
CA ALA A 158 -10.17 -1.32 -8.87
C ALA A 158 -10.03 0.19 -9.13
N ASP A 159 -10.31 1.03 -8.13
CA ASP A 159 -10.11 2.48 -8.23
C ASP A 159 -8.63 2.84 -8.42
N ALA A 160 -7.73 2.16 -7.72
CA ALA A 160 -6.28 2.34 -7.86
C ALA A 160 -5.78 1.86 -9.22
N VAL A 161 -6.23 0.71 -9.72
CA VAL A 161 -5.92 0.17 -11.06
C VAL A 161 -6.29 1.19 -12.14
N ARG A 162 -7.51 1.73 -12.09
CA ARG A 162 -7.98 2.77 -13.02
C ARG A 162 -7.07 4.01 -13.04
N ARG A 163 -6.53 4.40 -11.88
CA ARG A 163 -5.60 5.53 -11.75
C ARG A 163 -4.19 5.19 -12.21
N LEU A 164 -3.65 4.04 -11.81
CA LEU A 164 -2.23 3.69 -11.88
C LEU A 164 -1.83 2.94 -13.14
N TYR A 165 -2.77 2.27 -13.82
CA TYR A 165 -2.44 1.44 -14.97
C TYR A 165 -2.41 2.26 -16.25
N HIS A 166 -1.22 2.39 -16.79
CA HIS A 166 -0.88 3.02 -18.07
C HIS A 166 0.24 2.22 -18.79
N PRO A 167 0.50 2.41 -20.09
CA PRO A 167 1.44 1.59 -20.86
C PRO A 167 2.83 1.42 -20.22
N LYS A 168 3.45 2.53 -19.78
CA LYS A 168 4.75 2.50 -19.08
C LYS A 168 4.72 1.71 -17.76
N SER A 169 3.60 1.74 -17.03
CA SER A 169 3.47 0.95 -15.79
C SER A 169 3.44 -0.54 -16.07
N LEU A 170 2.71 -0.97 -17.12
CA LEU A 170 2.63 -2.36 -17.53
C LEU A 170 4.04 -2.90 -17.86
N LEU A 171 4.81 -2.17 -18.67
CA LEU A 171 6.17 -2.60 -19.03
C LEU A 171 7.11 -2.67 -17.83
N LYS A 172 6.98 -1.73 -16.88
CA LYS A 172 7.87 -1.65 -15.72
C LYS A 172 7.54 -2.64 -14.61
N TYR A 173 6.25 -2.93 -14.39
CA TYR A 173 5.77 -3.60 -13.18
C TYR A 173 5.16 -4.97 -13.42
N ASP A 174 4.68 -5.27 -14.64
CA ASP A 174 4.09 -6.55 -14.97
C ASP A 174 5.16 -7.54 -15.48
N THR A 175 5.92 -8.11 -14.54
CA THR A 175 7.02 -9.04 -14.80
C THR A 175 6.68 -10.47 -14.35
N ALA A 176 7.33 -11.47 -14.95
CA ALA A 176 7.13 -12.88 -14.60
C ALA A 176 7.52 -13.24 -13.15
N SER A 177 8.32 -12.40 -12.50
CA SER A 177 8.71 -12.56 -11.09
C SER A 177 7.63 -12.18 -10.08
N LYS A 178 6.47 -11.64 -10.52
CA LYS A 178 5.38 -11.24 -9.62
C LYS A 178 4.36 -12.36 -9.42
N GLY A 179 3.97 -12.60 -8.17
CA GLY A 179 2.92 -13.56 -7.82
C GLY A 179 1.52 -13.15 -8.31
N TYR A 180 1.22 -11.85 -8.23
CA TYR A 180 0.04 -11.24 -8.86
C TYR A 180 0.50 -10.34 -10.00
N ARG A 181 0.17 -10.73 -11.23
CA ARG A 181 0.40 -9.93 -12.44
C ARG A 181 -0.80 -9.04 -12.75
N PHE A 182 -0.63 -8.07 -13.64
CA PHE A 182 -1.69 -7.10 -13.96
C PHE A 182 -2.97 -7.80 -14.44
N GLY A 183 -2.86 -8.84 -15.27
CA GLY A 183 -3.99 -9.65 -15.71
C GLY A 183 -4.71 -10.35 -14.55
N ASP A 184 -3.99 -10.91 -13.57
CA ASP A 184 -4.60 -11.55 -12.39
C ASP A 184 -5.40 -10.53 -11.56
N ILE A 185 -4.83 -9.35 -11.37
CA ILE A 185 -5.45 -8.26 -10.61
C ILE A 185 -6.73 -7.80 -11.32
N LEU A 186 -6.67 -7.56 -12.63
CA LEU A 186 -7.82 -7.17 -13.45
C LEU A 186 -8.94 -8.23 -13.39
N ASN A 187 -8.59 -9.51 -13.49
CA ASN A 187 -9.55 -10.60 -13.42
C ASN A 187 -10.21 -10.71 -12.03
N LEU A 188 -9.48 -10.44 -10.95
CA LEU A 188 -10.00 -10.57 -9.58
C LEU A 188 -10.89 -9.39 -9.15
N VAL A 189 -10.53 -8.18 -9.56
CA VAL A 189 -11.21 -6.94 -9.10
C VAL A 189 -12.21 -6.39 -10.10
N HIS A 190 -12.20 -6.88 -11.34
CA HIS A 190 -13.06 -6.44 -12.43
C HIS A 190 -13.05 -4.90 -12.61
N ALA A 191 -11.84 -4.31 -12.68
CA ALA A 191 -11.70 -2.87 -12.84
C ALA A 191 -12.26 -2.41 -14.20
N SER A 192 -13.17 -1.44 -14.17
CA SER A 192 -13.64 -0.76 -15.37
C SER A 192 -12.63 0.32 -15.81
N PRO A 193 -12.38 0.48 -17.12
CA PRO A 193 -11.59 1.58 -17.65
C PRO A 193 -12.17 2.94 -17.25
N ASP A 194 -11.30 3.94 -17.17
CA ASP A 194 -11.70 5.33 -16.96
C ASP A 194 -12.39 5.89 -18.22
N PRO A 195 -13.60 6.47 -18.11
CA PRO A 195 -14.25 7.13 -19.25
C PRO A 195 -13.39 8.22 -19.90
N ALA A 196 -12.51 8.87 -19.13
CA ALA A 196 -11.59 9.89 -19.63
C ALA A 196 -10.34 9.31 -20.33
N LYS A 197 -10.18 7.97 -20.33
CA LYS A 197 -9.03 7.25 -20.93
C LYS A 197 -9.55 6.20 -21.93
N PRO A 198 -9.99 6.60 -23.13
CA PRO A 198 -10.55 5.66 -24.12
C PRO A 198 -9.59 4.52 -24.49
N TRP A 199 -8.27 4.74 -24.38
CA TRP A 199 -7.22 3.75 -24.61
C TRP A 199 -7.09 2.68 -23.51
N GLN A 200 -7.63 2.92 -22.31
CA GLN A 200 -7.36 2.08 -21.14
C GLN A 200 -8.03 0.70 -21.23
N GLY A 201 -9.18 0.60 -21.92
CA GLY A 201 -9.80 -0.69 -22.23
C GLY A 201 -8.90 -1.59 -23.08
N GLU A 202 -8.17 -1.02 -24.05
CA GLU A 202 -7.21 -1.78 -24.85
C GLU A 202 -6.00 -2.23 -24.02
N LEU A 203 -5.51 -1.36 -23.13
CA LEU A 203 -4.45 -1.71 -22.19
C LEU A 203 -4.86 -2.88 -21.29
N PHE A 204 -6.09 -2.87 -20.77
CA PHE A 204 -6.59 -3.92 -19.87
C PHE A 204 -6.73 -5.25 -20.60
N ARG A 205 -7.30 -5.24 -21.81
CA ARG A 205 -7.35 -6.43 -22.68
C ARG A 205 -5.96 -6.99 -22.93
N TYR A 206 -5.02 -6.15 -23.34
CA TYR A 206 -3.64 -6.59 -23.59
C TYR A 206 -2.95 -7.14 -22.33
N ALA A 207 -3.19 -6.58 -21.15
CA ALA A 207 -2.66 -7.10 -19.89
C ALA A 207 -3.22 -8.49 -19.54
N LEU A 208 -4.51 -8.74 -19.84
CA LEU A 208 -5.15 -10.05 -19.70
C LEU A 208 -4.58 -11.06 -20.70
N ASP A 209 -4.45 -10.66 -21.97
CA ASP A 209 -3.89 -11.51 -23.03
C ASP A 209 -2.44 -11.90 -22.71
N ARG A 210 -1.60 -10.95 -22.27
CA ARG A 210 -0.22 -11.23 -21.83
C ARG A 210 -0.15 -12.20 -20.64
N ARG A 211 -1.22 -12.32 -19.85
CA ARG A 211 -1.27 -13.23 -18.71
C ARG A 211 -1.77 -14.61 -19.11
N HIS A 212 -2.81 -14.71 -19.93
CA HIS A 212 -3.50 -15.96 -20.24
C HIS A 212 -3.09 -16.57 -21.59
N HIS A 213 -2.61 -15.75 -22.51
CA HIS A 213 -2.23 -16.12 -23.88
C HIS A 213 -0.92 -15.41 -24.30
N PRO A 214 0.20 -15.62 -23.55
CA PRO A 214 1.43 -14.84 -23.73
C PRO A 214 2.03 -14.96 -25.14
N ASP A 215 1.90 -16.12 -25.79
CA ASP A 215 2.48 -16.39 -27.11
C ASP A 215 1.74 -15.67 -28.24
N THR A 216 0.47 -15.35 -28.04
CA THR A 216 -0.39 -14.68 -29.05
C THR A 216 -0.73 -13.24 -28.68
N ALA A 217 -0.28 -12.74 -27.53
CA ALA A 217 -0.59 -11.38 -27.09
C ALA A 217 0.07 -10.34 -28.02
N VAL A 218 -0.75 -9.53 -28.69
CA VAL A 218 -0.29 -8.46 -29.60
C VAL A 218 -0.58 -7.09 -28.98
N PRO A 219 0.41 -6.17 -28.92
CA PRO A 219 0.17 -4.80 -28.49
C PRO A 219 -0.93 -4.13 -29.33
N PRO A 220 -1.91 -3.46 -28.71
CA PRO A 220 -2.97 -2.79 -29.45
C PRO A 220 -2.42 -1.54 -30.15
N ALA A 221 -2.92 -1.27 -31.37
CA ALA A 221 -2.44 -0.17 -32.21
C ALA A 221 -2.62 1.22 -31.55
N ALA A 222 -3.64 1.40 -30.71
CA ALA A 222 -3.84 2.67 -29.99
C ALA A 222 -2.77 2.95 -28.91
N LEU A 223 -1.88 1.99 -28.63
CA LEU A 223 -0.82 2.11 -27.63
C LEU A 223 0.57 1.98 -28.28
N PRO A 224 1.03 3.00 -29.04
CA PRO A 224 2.26 2.93 -29.83
C PRO A 224 3.51 2.64 -28.98
N LEU A 225 3.53 3.07 -27.72
CA LEU A 225 4.61 2.78 -26.79
C LEU A 225 4.82 1.26 -26.59
N LEU A 226 3.73 0.49 -26.57
CA LEU A 226 3.81 -0.97 -26.39
C LEU A 226 4.28 -1.66 -27.67
N THR A 227 3.85 -1.16 -28.83
CA THR A 227 4.31 -1.62 -30.15
C THR A 227 5.81 -1.38 -30.32
N ALA A 228 6.26 -0.13 -30.12
CA ALA A 228 7.67 0.24 -30.21
C ALA A 228 8.54 -0.56 -29.22
N HIS A 229 8.05 -0.80 -27.99
CA HIS A 229 8.76 -1.66 -27.05
C HIS A 229 8.88 -3.11 -27.54
N ARG A 230 7.81 -3.69 -28.12
CA ARG A 230 7.86 -5.05 -28.67
C ARG A 230 8.86 -5.15 -29.81
N GLU A 231 8.85 -4.18 -30.72
CA GLU A 231 9.82 -4.09 -31.83
C GLU A 231 11.25 -3.99 -31.31
N LEU A 232 11.51 -3.10 -30.35
CA LEU A 232 12.82 -2.96 -29.71
C LEU A 232 13.29 -4.27 -29.05
N MET A 233 12.39 -4.98 -28.36
CA MET A 233 12.73 -6.25 -27.70
C MET A 233 12.95 -7.40 -28.70
N ALA A 234 12.37 -7.34 -29.90
CA ALA A 234 12.63 -8.31 -30.97
C ALA A 234 14.03 -8.16 -31.58
N LEU A 235 14.65 -6.98 -31.46
CA LEU A 235 16.02 -6.78 -31.89
C LEU A 235 17.03 -7.48 -30.94
N PRO A 236 18.12 -8.04 -31.48
CA PRO A 236 19.28 -8.47 -30.71
C PRO A 236 19.78 -7.33 -29.79
N VAL A 237 20.22 -7.66 -28.58
CA VAL A 237 20.53 -6.68 -27.51
C VAL A 237 21.57 -5.64 -27.97
N GLU A 238 22.50 -6.08 -28.79
CA GLU A 238 23.65 -5.36 -29.34
C GLU A 238 23.21 -4.28 -30.33
N ARG A 239 22.07 -4.50 -31.02
CA ARG A 239 21.49 -3.57 -31.99
C ARG A 239 20.54 -2.55 -31.37
N ARG A 240 20.05 -2.80 -30.16
CA ARG A 240 19.03 -1.94 -29.52
C ARG A 240 19.51 -0.51 -29.31
N ARG A 241 20.78 -0.30 -28.97
CA ARG A 241 21.33 1.05 -28.74
C ARG A 241 21.32 1.93 -29.99
N ALA A 242 21.36 1.34 -31.19
CA ALA A 242 21.41 2.09 -32.44
C ALA A 242 20.05 2.68 -32.86
N VAL A 243 18.96 2.30 -32.20
CA VAL A 243 17.58 2.67 -32.57
C VAL A 243 16.82 3.42 -31.46
N VAL A 244 17.51 3.82 -30.38
CA VAL A 244 16.95 4.53 -29.21
C VAL A 244 17.49 5.94 -29.13
#